data_AF-A0A822G0B1-F1
#
_entry.id   AF-A0A822G0B1-F1
#
_cell.length_a   1.000
_cell.length_b   1.000
_cell.length_c   1.000
_cell.angle_alpha   90.00
_cell.angle_beta   90.00
_cell.angle_gamma   90.00
#
_symmetry.space_group_name_H-M   'P 1'
#
loop_
_entity.id
_entity.type
_entity.pdbx_description
1 polymer ?
#
loop_
_entity_poly.entity_id
_entity_poly.type
_entity_poly.pdbx_seq_one_letter_code
_entity_poly.pdbx_strand_id
1 'polypeptide(L)' 'SLRQLIPMYGDQQKLSRLSILRIACSYVLVLGALNEIDFSQEQNAYTFNECFHILSSTILSELKRKQPK' A
#
# COMPACT_ATOMS: atom_id res chain seq x y z
N SER A 1 -5.26 7.17 12.00
CA SER A 1 -4.90 8.05 10.87
C SER A 1 -3.90 7.38 9.95
N LEU A 2 -3.95 7.57 8.61
CA LEU A 2 -3.04 6.95 7.63
C LEU A 2 -1.54 7.06 8.01
N ARG A 3 -1.16 8.15 8.68
CA ARG A 3 0.18 8.38 9.26
C ARG A 3 0.64 7.36 10.32
N GLN A 4 -0.27 6.61 10.95
CA GLN A 4 0.06 5.57 11.93
C GLN A 4 0.37 4.23 11.27
N LEU A 5 -0.07 4.05 10.02
CA LEU A 5 -0.05 2.77 9.31
C LEU A 5 0.96 2.76 8.18
N ILE A 6 1.25 3.94 7.64
CA ILE A 6 2.49 4.23 6.95
C ILE A 6 3.42 4.71 8.05
N PRO A 7 4.25 3.84 8.63
CA PRO A 7 5.25 4.35 9.51
C PRO A 7 6.12 5.30 8.69
N MET A 8 6.09 6.58 9.06
CA MET A 8 6.94 7.60 8.47
C MET A 8 8.37 7.32 8.94
N TYR A 9 9.00 6.30 8.38
CA TYR A 9 10.40 6.00 8.60
C TYR A 9 11.20 6.79 7.56
N GLY A 10 12.14 7.65 7.95
CA GLY A 10 13.16 7.40 8.95
C GLY A 10 14.42 6.88 8.26
N ASP A 11 14.90 7.65 7.28
CA ASP A 11 16.23 7.71 6.65
C ASP A 11 17.05 6.43 6.27
N GLN A 12 16.63 5.18 6.53
CA GLN A 12 17.61 4.06 6.49
C GLN A 12 17.17 2.73 5.81
N GLN A 13 16.02 2.65 5.14
CA GLN A 13 15.73 1.48 4.28
C GLN A 13 15.39 1.91 2.85
N LYS A 14 16.37 1.85 1.95
CA LYS A 14 16.17 2.13 0.52
C LYS A 14 15.19 1.09 -0.04
N LEU A 15 13.93 1.45 -0.28
CA LEU A 15 12.99 0.62 -1.05
C LEU A 15 13.47 0.49 -2.50
N SER A 16 13.13 -0.61 -3.18
CA SER A 16 13.40 -0.70 -4.62
C SER A 16 12.42 0.18 -5.39
N ARG A 17 12.78 0.64 -6.60
CA ARG A 17 11.85 1.39 -7.47
C ARG A 17 10.53 0.63 -7.69
N LEU A 18 10.63 -0.70 -7.82
CA LEU A 18 9.47 -1.59 -7.95
C LEU A 18 8.62 -1.64 -6.67
N SER A 19 9.25 -1.67 -5.50
CA SER A 19 8.57 -1.64 -4.20
C SER A 19 7.80 -0.34 -4.00
N ILE A 20 8.41 0.79 -4.35
CA ILE A 20 7.76 2.11 -4.31
C ILE A 20 6.53 2.12 -5.21
N LEU A 21 6.67 1.62 -6.45
CA LEU A 21 5.56 1.56 -7.40
C LEU A 21 4.40 0.70 -6.88
N ARG A 22 4.68 -0.48 -6.32
CA ARG A 22 3.65 -1.37 -5.75
C ARG A 22 2.90 -0.73 -4.59
N ILE A 23 3.62 -0.09 -3.67
CA ILE A 23 3.02 0.63 -2.55
C ILE A 23 2.15 1.79 -3.07
N ALA A 24 2.63 2.53 -4.06
CA ALA A 24 1.87 3.62 -4.68
C ALA A 24 0.57 3.13 -5.32
N CYS A 25 0.61 2.01 -6.06
CA CYS A 25 -0.60 1.40 -6.64
C CYS A 25 -1.63 1.03 -5.58
N SER A 26 -1.22 0.36 -4.49
CA SER A 26 -2.13 0.04 -3.38
C SER A 26 -2.67 1.29 -2.68
N TYR A 27 -1.88 2.37 -2.62
CA TYR A 27 -2.33 3.64 -2.05
C TYR A 27 -3.41 4.31 -2.90
N VAL A 28 -3.29 4.27 -4.23
CA VAL A 28 -4.33 4.77 -5.16
C VAL A 28 -5.66 4.02 -4.94
N LEU A 29 -5.62 2.70 -4.72
CA LEU A 29 -6.83 1.92 -4.41
C LEU A 29 -7.51 2.36 -3.11
N VAL A 30 -6.72 2.64 -2.06
CA VAL A 30 -7.24 3.17 -0.78
C VAL A 30 -7.88 4.55 -0.98
N LEU A 31 -7.23 5.43 -1.74
CA LEU A 31 -7.78 6.76 -2.03
C LEU A 31 -9.05 6.67 -2.88
N GLY A 32 -9.14 5.74 -3.83
CA GLY A 32 -10.35 5.48 -4.60
C GLY A 32 -11.50 5.05 -3.71
N ALA A 33 -11.29 4.03 -2.88
CA ALA A 33 -12.30 3.55 -1.94
C ALA A 33 -12.78 4.63 -0.96
N LEU A 34 -11.90 5.54 -0.53
CA LEU A 34 -12.27 6.70 0.30
C LEU A 34 -13.17 7.72 -0.41
N ASN A 35 -13.04 7.83 -1.73
CA ASN A 35 -13.82 8.77 -2.55
C ASN A 35 -14.95 8.08 -3.31
N GLU A 36 -15.25 6.81 -2.98
CA GLU A 36 -16.26 6.00 -3.68
C GLU A 36 -15.97 5.84 -5.18
N ILE A 37 -14.70 5.88 -5.57
CA ILE A 37 -14.21 5.67 -6.93
C ILE A 37 -13.61 4.27 -7.04
N ASP A 38 -14.16 3.44 -7.92
CA ASP A 38 -13.63 2.10 -8.18
C ASP A 38 -12.54 2.13 -9.26
N PHE A 39 -11.31 1.79 -8.87
CA PHE A 39 -10.16 1.62 -9.76
C PHE A 39 -9.85 0.15 -10.07
N SER A 40 -10.68 -0.80 -9.58
CA SER A 40 -10.55 -2.21 -9.90
C SER A 40 -10.97 -2.46 -11.35
N GLN A 41 -10.23 -3.31 -12.06
CA GLN A 41 -10.57 -3.64 -13.46
C GLN A 41 -11.87 -4.46 -13.58
N GLU A 42 -12.25 -5.17 -12.52
CA GLU A 42 -13.36 -6.12 -12.53
C GLU A 42 -14.65 -5.59 -11.86
N GLN A 43 -14.73 -4.28 -11.57
CA GLN A 43 -15.82 -3.68 -10.79
C GLN A 43 -16.05 -4.36 -9.42
N ASN A 44 -15.03 -5.06 -8.92
CA ASN A 44 -15.07 -5.65 -7.61
C ASN A 44 -14.59 -4.58 -6.63
N ALA A 45 -15.51 -3.67 -6.32
CA ALA A 45 -15.27 -2.53 -5.46
C ALA A 45 -14.86 -3.04 -4.07
N TYR A 46 -13.55 -3.09 -3.82
CA TYR A 46 -13.01 -3.35 -2.51
C TYR A 46 -13.53 -2.28 -1.54
N THR A 47 -13.99 -2.71 -0.38
CA THR A 47 -14.29 -1.78 0.71
C THR A 47 -13.02 -1.04 1.13
N PHE A 48 -13.19 0.14 1.73
CA PHE A 48 -12.06 0.91 2.28
C PHE A 48 -11.17 0.04 3.17
N ASN A 49 -11.77 -0.81 4.02
CA ASN A 49 -11.03 -1.67 4.93
C ASN A 49 -10.19 -2.73 4.19
N GLU A 50 -10.70 -3.30 3.11
CA GLU A 50 -9.96 -4.27 2.30
C GLU A 50 -8.81 -3.62 1.55
N CYS A 51 -9.03 -2.47 0.89
CA CYS A 51 -7.95 -1.68 0.30
C CYS A 51 -6.88 -1.33 1.34
N PHE A 52 -7.33 -0.97 2.55
CA PHE A 52 -6.46 -0.63 3.65
C PHE A 52 -5.60 -1.82 4.11
N HIS A 53 -6.18 -3.02 4.22
CA HIS A 53 -5.45 -4.26 4.49
C HIS A 53 -4.44 -4.60 3.39
N ILE A 54 -4.81 -4.42 2.11
CA ILE A 54 -3.91 -4.64 0.96
C ILE A 54 -2.69 -3.73 1.04
N LEU A 55 -2.88 -2.43 1.32
CA LEU A 55 -1.79 -1.47 1.48
C LEU A 55 -0.85 -1.87 2.62
N SER A 56 -1.40 -2.17 3.81
CA SER A 56 -0.61 -2.57 4.97
C SER A 56 0.19 -3.85 4.71
N SER A 57 -0.42 -4.86 4.08
CA SER A 57 0.24 -6.12 3.74
C SER A 57 1.34 -5.93 2.69
N THR A 58 1.08 -5.09 1.68
CA THR A 58 2.04 -4.77 0.61
C THR A 58 3.28 -4.08 1.19
N ILE A 59 3.08 -3.09 2.06
CA ILE A 59 4.18 -2.41 2.75
C ILE A 59 5.03 -3.42 3.53
N LEU A 60 4.41 -4.23 4.39
CA LEU A 60 5.14 -5.23 5.19
C LEU A 60 5.90 -6.25 4.32
N SER A 61 5.29 -6.69 3.23
CA SER A 61 5.89 -7.65 2.30
C SER A 61 7.09 -7.08 1.56
N GLU A 62 6.98 -5.84 1.05
CA GLU A 62 8.08 -5.16 0.36
C GLU A 62 9.24 -4.82 1.31
N LEU A 63 8.97 -4.63 2.60
CA LEU A 63 9.99 -4.48 3.64
C LEU A 63 10.69 -5.82 3.97
N LYS A 64 9.92 -6.92 4.14
CA LYS A 64 10.48 -8.25 4.41
C LYS A 64 11.33 -8.79 3.26
N ARG A 65 10.98 -8.45 2.01
CA ARG A 65 11.75 -8.82 0.80
C ARG A 65 13.19 -8.28 0.79
N LYS A 66 13.53 -7.33 1.67
CA LYS A 66 14.88 -6.76 1.78
C LYS A 66 15.70 -7.24 2.96
N GLN A 67 15.21 -8.15 3.81
CA GLN A 67 16.10 -8.83 4.75
C GLN A 67 16.86 -9.92 3.99
N PRO A 68 18.18 -9.76 3.73
CA PRO A 68 18.97 -10.88 3.27
C PRO A 68 19.02 -11.91 4.41
N LYS A 69 18.79 -13.18 4.09
CA LYS A 69 19.26 -14.29 4.93
C LYS A 69 20.78 -14.38 4.82
#